data_AF-A0A915N2Z8-F1
#
_entry.id   AF-A0A915N2Z8-F1
#
_cell.length_a   1.000
_cell.length_b   1.000
_cell.length_c   1.000
_cell.angle_alpha   90.00
_cell.angle_beta   90.00
_cell.angle_gamma   90.00
#
_symmetry.space_group_name_H-M   'P 1'
#
loop_
_entity.id
_entity.type
_entity.pdbx_description
1 polymer ?
#
loop_
_entity_poly.entity_id
_entity_poly.type
_entity_poly.pdbx_seq_one_letter_code
_entity_poly.pdbx_strand_id
1 'polypeptide(L)'
;MVKHLIAIHLYKDDEVKKVTGGDIPKKPRMIKSVIFDFDGIIVDSETIFYQEYLDVYNKSLDKLLPDMKLMPGARRLIEHLQKNGIQTSICTSSSSAEFSKKVDKCEDLVKKMNTVVLAGDDPEVEVGKPGPDPYLVTMRRMSPKPSDPLEVLVFEDSINGVKSALSAGCSVIWVPQQDSIITNWGGQEATERKFKKHPNFREMIPSL
;
A
#
# COMPACT_ATOMS: atom_id res chain seq x y z
N MET A 1 -9.36 37.55 4.75
CA MET A 1 -9.00 37.68 3.32
C MET A 1 -8.74 36.29 2.76
N VAL A 2 -9.80 35.50 2.54
CA VAL A 2 -9.71 34.13 2.00
C VAL A 2 -9.73 34.24 0.48
N LYS A 3 -8.56 34.43 -0.12
CA LYS A 3 -8.40 34.39 -1.58
C LYS A 3 -8.05 32.96 -1.97
N HIS A 4 -8.89 32.37 -2.83
CA HIS A 4 -8.74 31.09 -3.54
C HIS A 4 -9.11 29.81 -2.78
N LEU A 5 -10.40 29.50 -2.77
CA LEU A 5 -10.85 28.11 -2.90
C LEU A 5 -11.31 27.91 -4.36
N ILE A 6 -10.34 27.71 -5.26
CA ILE A 6 -10.60 27.14 -6.58
C ILE A 6 -10.06 25.72 -6.50
N ALA A 7 -10.94 24.73 -6.40
CA ALA A 7 -10.59 23.33 -6.64
C ALA A 7 -11.84 22.54 -7.07
N ILE A 8 -12.33 22.80 -8.28
CA ILE A 8 -13.05 21.78 -9.04
C ILE A 8 -12.41 21.77 -10.43
N HIS A 9 -11.20 21.20 -10.52
CA HIS A 9 -10.54 20.82 -11.78
C HIS A 9 -9.54 19.66 -11.57
N LEU A 10 -9.70 18.84 -10.52
CA LEU A 10 -8.73 17.78 -10.17
C LEU A 10 -9.15 16.36 -10.55
N TYR A 11 -10.28 16.17 -11.23
CA TYR A 11 -10.58 14.88 -11.85
C TYR A 11 -10.32 15.00 -13.35
N LYS A 12 -9.49 14.11 -13.90
CA LYS A 12 -9.36 13.96 -15.35
C LYS A 12 -10.77 13.71 -15.91
N ASP A 13 -11.13 14.42 -16.97
CA ASP A 13 -12.47 14.41 -17.59
C ASP A 13 -13.04 12.99 -17.81
N ASP A 14 -12.16 12.00 -18.02
CA ASP A 14 -12.51 10.60 -18.24
C ASP A 14 -13.07 9.87 -17.01
N GLU A 15 -12.67 10.25 -15.78
CA GLU A 15 -13.18 9.61 -14.56
C GLU A 15 -14.57 10.16 -14.18
N VAL A 16 -14.79 11.46 -14.35
CA VAL A 16 -16.08 12.10 -14.08
C VAL A 16 -17.14 11.61 -15.05
N LYS A 17 -16.80 11.45 -16.34
CA LYS A 17 -17.72 10.89 -17.35
C LYS A 17 -18.12 9.45 -17.07
N LYS A 18 -17.21 8.61 -16.58
CA LYS A 18 -17.50 7.21 -16.22
C LYS A 18 -18.50 7.08 -15.08
N VAL A 19 -18.45 7.98 -14.10
CA VAL A 19 -19.29 7.92 -12.89
C VAL A 19 -20.63 8.63 -13.08
N THR A 20 -20.67 9.73 -13.83
CA THR A 20 -21.86 10.59 -13.90
C THR A 20 -22.69 10.41 -15.17
N GLY A 21 -22.18 9.72 -16.20
CA GLY A 21 -22.90 9.46 -17.46
C GLY A 21 -23.25 10.72 -18.27
N GLY A 22 -22.85 11.91 -17.82
CA GLY A 22 -23.21 13.20 -18.42
C GLY A 22 -22.02 13.95 -18.99
N ASP A 23 -22.27 14.74 -20.03
CA ASP A 23 -21.27 15.68 -20.57
C ASP A 23 -21.02 16.83 -19.59
N ILE A 24 -19.75 17.05 -19.26
CA ILE A 24 -19.32 18.20 -18.47
C ILE A 24 -19.63 19.48 -19.27
N PRO A 25 -20.35 20.47 -18.69
CA PRO A 25 -20.70 21.69 -19.41
C PRO A 25 -19.44 22.42 -19.90
N LYS A 26 -19.31 22.62 -21.22
CA LYS A 26 -18.16 23.26 -21.87
C LYS A 26 -17.89 24.72 -21.48
N LYS A 27 -18.78 25.36 -20.72
CA LYS A 27 -18.63 26.75 -20.27
C LYS A 27 -19.07 26.88 -18.80
N PRO A 28 -18.23 27.43 -17.91
CA PRO A 28 -18.59 27.60 -16.50
C PRO A 28 -19.77 28.57 -16.37
N ARG A 29 -20.80 28.13 -15.64
CA ARG A 29 -21.96 28.95 -15.25
C ARG A 29 -21.77 29.47 -13.84
N MET A 30 -22.40 30.61 -13.53
CA MET A 30 -22.43 31.14 -12.15
C MET A 30 -23.18 30.15 -11.23
N ILE A 31 -22.51 29.67 -10.18
CA ILE A 31 -23.09 28.77 -9.17
C ILE A 31 -24.05 29.59 -8.28
N LYS A 32 -25.31 29.15 -8.17
CA LYS A 32 -26.34 29.85 -7.39
C LYS A 32 -26.60 29.24 -6.00
N SER A 33 -26.22 27.99 -5.80
CA SER A 33 -26.38 27.25 -4.54
C SER A 33 -25.35 26.11 -4.47
N VAL A 34 -24.92 25.76 -3.27
CA VAL A 34 -24.00 24.62 -3.00
C VAL A 34 -24.66 23.73 -1.95
N ILE A 35 -24.61 22.42 -2.16
CA ILE A 35 -25.02 21.42 -1.18
C ILE A 35 -23.74 20.74 -0.72
N PHE A 36 -23.56 20.67 0.58
CA PHE A 36 -22.47 19.93 1.20
C PHE A 36 -23.01 18.60 1.70
N ASP A 37 -22.21 17.55 1.55
CA ASP A 37 -22.39 16.36 2.38
C ASP A 37 -22.07 16.72 3.84
N PHE A 38 -22.65 15.99 4.79
CA PHE A 38 -22.50 16.31 6.21
C PHE A 38 -21.33 15.55 6.82
N ASP A 39 -21.37 14.22 6.79
CA ASP A 39 -20.33 13.36 7.35
C ASP A 39 -19.09 13.34 6.44
N GLY A 40 -17.89 13.42 7.03
CA GLY A 40 -16.62 13.47 6.29
C GLY A 40 -16.35 14.78 5.54
N ILE A 41 -17.31 15.72 5.49
CA ILE A 41 -17.17 17.02 4.80
C ILE A 41 -17.48 18.21 5.72
N ILE A 42 -18.60 18.19 6.47
CA ILE A 42 -18.94 19.20 7.49
C ILE A 42 -18.51 18.75 8.89
N VAL A 43 -18.75 17.48 9.23
CA VAL A 43 -18.38 16.87 10.52
C VAL A 43 -17.33 15.80 10.29
N ASP A 44 -16.30 15.81 11.14
CA ASP A 44 -15.26 14.79 11.14
C ASP A 44 -15.75 13.50 11.81
N SER A 45 -16.56 12.76 11.07
CA SER A 45 -16.96 11.39 11.41
C SER A 45 -15.83 10.39 11.14
N GLU A 46 -14.88 10.71 10.27
CA GLU A 46 -13.79 9.81 9.86
C GLU A 46 -12.84 9.50 11.04
N THR A 47 -12.49 10.52 11.83
CA THR A 47 -11.64 10.33 13.03
C THR A 47 -12.32 9.40 14.04
N ILE A 48 -13.63 9.53 14.25
CA ILE A 48 -14.37 8.69 15.20
C ILE A 48 -14.39 7.24 14.72
N PHE A 49 -14.73 7.00 13.45
CA PHE A 49 -14.72 5.65 12.88
C PHE A 49 -13.32 5.03 12.90
N TYR A 50 -12.28 5.82 12.65
CA TYR A 50 -10.90 5.37 12.70
C TYR A 50 -10.49 4.95 14.12
N GLN A 51 -10.85 5.74 15.15
CA GLN A 51 -10.57 5.39 16.54
C GLN A 51 -11.30 4.11 16.97
N GLU A 52 -12.58 3.98 16.63
CA GLU A 52 -13.35 2.77 16.92
C GLU A 52 -12.77 1.54 16.20
N TYR A 53 -12.39 1.71 14.93
CA TYR A 53 -11.68 0.67 14.16
C TYR A 53 -10.40 0.23 14.86
N LEU A 54 -9.55 1.18 15.29
CA LEU A 54 -8.30 0.86 15.99
C LEU A 54 -8.55 0.12 17.30
N ASP A 55 -9.56 0.51 18.06
CA ASP A 55 -9.91 -0.15 19.33
C ASP A 55 -10.35 -1.60 19.10
N VAL A 56 -11.21 -1.84 18.12
CA VAL A 56 -11.67 -3.19 17.75
C VAL A 56 -10.52 -4.01 17.17
N TYR A 57 -9.70 -3.41 16.30
CA TYR A 57 -8.53 -4.04 15.70
C TYR A 57 -7.53 -4.47 16.77
N ASN A 58 -7.15 -3.59 17.70
CA ASN A 58 -6.18 -3.88 18.75
C ASN A 58 -6.65 -5.00 19.68
N LYS A 59 -7.93 -4.98 20.10
CA LYS A 59 -8.53 -6.05 20.91
C LYS A 59 -8.54 -7.39 20.17
N SER A 60 -8.85 -7.36 18.87
CA SER A 60 -8.88 -8.57 18.04
C SER A 60 -7.48 -9.10 17.78
N LEU A 61 -6.51 -8.20 17.57
CA LEU A 61 -5.12 -8.54 17.33
C LEU A 61 -4.55 -9.31 18.51
N ASP A 62 -4.67 -8.81 19.75
CA ASP A 62 -4.16 -9.52 20.93
C ASP A 62 -4.78 -10.93 21.11
N LYS A 63 -6.05 -11.11 20.69
CA LYS A 63 -6.73 -12.41 20.72
C LYS A 63 -6.28 -13.37 19.60
N LEU A 64 -6.00 -12.84 18.40
CA LEU A 64 -5.74 -13.62 17.19
C LEU A 64 -4.25 -13.82 16.90
N LEU A 65 -3.37 -13.00 17.49
CA LEU A 65 -1.92 -13.08 17.35
C LEU A 65 -1.36 -14.49 17.61
N PRO A 66 -1.82 -15.25 18.62
CA PRO A 66 -1.32 -16.62 18.85
C PRO A 66 -1.52 -17.56 17.65
N ASP A 67 -2.60 -17.36 16.89
CA ASP A 67 -2.98 -18.14 15.71
C ASP A 67 -2.41 -17.57 14.40
N MET A 68 -1.71 -16.43 14.46
CA MET A 68 -1.09 -15.81 13.29
C MET A 68 -0.05 -16.75 12.70
N LYS A 69 -0.19 -17.00 11.39
CA LYS A 69 0.70 -17.88 10.63
C LYS A 69 1.45 -17.08 9.58
N LEU A 70 2.67 -17.53 9.28
CA LEU A 70 3.36 -17.07 8.09
C LEU A 70 2.53 -17.41 6.84
N MET A 71 2.45 -16.47 5.91
CA MET A 71 1.75 -16.71 4.65
C MET A 71 2.35 -17.90 3.89
N PRO A 72 1.51 -18.78 3.29
CA PRO A 72 1.99 -19.92 2.52
C PRO A 72 2.98 -19.48 1.42
N GLY A 73 4.16 -20.09 1.41
CA GLY A 73 5.20 -19.81 0.41
C GLY A 73 6.10 -18.60 0.70
N ALA A 74 5.78 -17.73 1.67
CA ALA A 74 6.59 -16.55 1.97
C ALA A 74 8.04 -16.92 2.34
N ARG A 75 8.23 -17.88 3.27
CA ARG A 75 9.56 -18.38 3.64
C ARG A 75 10.33 -18.90 2.45
N ARG A 76 9.70 -19.77 1.65
CA ARG A 76 10.32 -20.37 0.46
C ARG A 76 10.77 -19.30 -0.53
N LEU A 77 9.96 -18.28 -0.77
CA LEU A 77 10.30 -17.17 -1.66
C LEU A 77 11.49 -16.38 -1.13
N ILE A 78 11.46 -15.95 0.13
CA ILE A 78 12.52 -15.15 0.74
C ILE A 78 13.86 -15.91 0.72
N GLU A 79 13.85 -17.18 1.17
CA GLU A 79 15.07 -18.00 1.19
C GLU A 79 15.59 -18.29 -0.22
N HIS A 80 14.72 -18.45 -1.22
CA HIS A 80 15.10 -18.61 -2.62
C HIS A 80 15.75 -17.34 -3.18
N LEU A 81 15.17 -16.17 -2.93
CA LEU A 81 15.74 -14.88 -3.35
C LEU A 81 17.14 -14.68 -2.73
N GLN A 82 17.26 -14.89 -1.42
CA GLN A 82 18.54 -14.78 -0.70
C GLN A 82 19.59 -15.75 -1.24
N LYS A 83 19.23 -17.00 -1.53
CA LYS A 83 20.13 -18.01 -2.11
C LYS A 83 20.66 -17.60 -3.50
N ASN A 84 19.90 -16.79 -4.24
CA ASN A 84 20.29 -16.27 -5.55
C ASN A 84 20.95 -14.88 -5.47
N GLY A 85 21.38 -14.44 -4.28
CA GLY A 85 22.07 -13.17 -4.09
C GLY A 85 21.15 -11.94 -4.15
N ILE A 86 19.83 -12.12 -4.11
CA ILE A 86 18.86 -11.03 -4.08
C ILE A 86 18.61 -10.65 -2.62
N GLN A 87 18.96 -9.42 -2.24
CA GLN A 87 18.69 -8.91 -0.90
C GLN A 87 17.18 -8.77 -0.65
N THR A 88 16.77 -9.00 0.59
CA THR A 88 15.37 -8.91 1.02
C THR A 88 15.25 -7.97 2.20
N SER A 89 14.23 -7.12 2.19
CA SER A 89 13.99 -6.08 3.21
C SER A 89 12.51 -6.01 3.57
N ILE A 90 12.22 -5.45 4.75
CA ILE A 90 10.85 -5.15 5.22
C ILE A 90 10.62 -3.65 5.18
N CYS A 91 9.49 -3.25 4.60
CA CYS A 91 8.94 -1.90 4.71
C CYS A 91 7.47 -2.00 5.12
N THR A 92 7.13 -1.63 6.35
CA THR A 92 5.77 -1.76 6.89
C THR A 92 5.28 -0.44 7.47
N SER A 93 3.97 -0.19 7.42
CA SER A 93 3.33 0.92 8.13
C SER A 93 3.10 0.62 9.62
N SER A 94 3.44 -0.58 10.09
CA SER A 94 3.36 -0.89 11.52
C SER A 94 4.34 -0.03 12.32
N SER A 95 3.92 0.39 13.49
CA SER A 95 4.82 0.94 14.52
C SER A 95 5.76 -0.15 15.07
N SER A 96 6.79 0.28 15.79
CA SER A 96 7.71 -0.61 16.51
C SER A 96 6.99 -1.48 17.54
N ALA A 97 5.97 -0.93 18.21
CA ALA A 97 5.14 -1.67 19.17
C ALA A 97 4.30 -2.77 18.49
N GLU A 98 3.69 -2.49 17.34
CA GLU A 98 2.92 -3.50 16.60
C GLU A 98 3.80 -4.56 15.95
N PHE A 99 4.96 -4.15 15.43
CA PHE A 99 5.88 -5.07 14.77
C PHE A 99 6.44 -6.10 15.76
N SER A 100 6.83 -5.67 16.97
CA SER A 100 7.35 -6.57 17.99
C SER A 100 6.32 -7.63 18.41
N LYS A 101 5.04 -7.31 18.45
CA LYS A 101 3.96 -8.29 18.68
C LYS A 101 3.81 -9.33 17.57
N LYS A 102 4.13 -8.95 16.31
CA LYS A 102 3.93 -9.80 15.12
C LYS A 102 5.15 -10.67 14.80
N VAL A 103 6.35 -10.24 15.16
CA VAL A 103 7.59 -10.85 14.66
C VAL A 103 7.90 -12.21 15.29
N ASP A 104 7.37 -12.54 16.47
CA ASP A 104 7.71 -13.76 17.24
C ASP A 104 7.66 -15.06 16.41
N LYS A 105 6.71 -15.19 15.48
CA LYS A 105 6.52 -16.40 14.66
C LYS A 105 7.49 -16.49 13.46
N CYS A 106 8.20 -15.43 13.13
CA CYS A 106 9.08 -15.35 11.97
C CYS A 106 10.39 -14.61 12.27
N GLU A 107 10.77 -14.49 13.53
CA GLU A 107 11.97 -13.76 13.97
C GLU A 107 13.24 -14.28 13.28
N ASP A 108 13.36 -15.59 13.10
CA ASP A 108 14.47 -16.24 12.40
C ASP A 108 14.57 -15.83 10.92
N LEU A 109 13.44 -15.51 10.28
CA LEU A 109 13.36 -15.06 8.90
C LEU A 109 13.64 -13.56 8.79
N VAL A 110 13.07 -12.75 9.70
CA VAL A 110 13.32 -11.30 9.76
C VAL A 110 14.79 -11.00 10.05
N LYS A 111 15.44 -11.75 10.94
CA LYS A 111 16.88 -11.63 11.23
C LYS A 111 17.78 -11.86 10.01
N LYS A 112 17.31 -12.53 8.97
CA LYS A 112 18.04 -12.76 7.72
C LYS A 112 17.85 -11.64 6.69
N MET A 113 16.92 -10.71 6.93
CA MET A 113 16.65 -9.59 6.01
C MET A 113 17.61 -8.43 6.28
N ASN A 114 18.05 -7.76 5.22
CA ASN A 114 19.10 -6.75 5.29
C ASN A 114 18.64 -5.47 5.98
N THR A 115 17.37 -5.10 5.80
CA THR A 115 16.82 -3.83 6.27
C THR A 115 15.39 -4.03 6.72
N VAL A 116 15.03 -3.42 7.85
CA VAL A 116 13.65 -3.34 8.35
C VAL A 116 13.34 -1.87 8.61
N VAL A 117 12.31 -1.34 7.96
CA VAL A 117 11.78 0.01 8.17
C VAL A 117 10.36 -0.10 8.70
N LEU A 118 10.13 0.48 9.88
CA LEU A 118 8.86 0.47 10.60
C LEU A 118 8.22 1.87 10.49
N ALA A 119 7.66 2.17 9.33
CA ALA A 119 7.20 3.50 8.95
C ALA A 119 6.09 4.08 9.84
N GLY A 120 5.50 3.31 10.74
CA GLY A 120 4.51 3.81 11.69
C GLY A 120 5.09 4.76 12.74
N ASP A 121 6.38 4.64 13.05
CA ASP A 121 7.08 5.50 14.02
C ASP A 121 8.55 5.79 13.65
N ASP A 122 8.92 5.54 12.39
CA ASP A 122 10.26 5.83 11.88
C ASP A 122 10.47 7.34 11.68
N PRO A 123 11.49 7.95 12.32
CA PRO A 123 11.69 9.40 12.27
C PRO A 123 12.16 9.92 10.90
N GLU A 124 12.65 9.06 10.00
CA GLU A 124 12.99 9.46 8.62
C GLU A 124 11.80 9.36 7.65
N VAL A 125 10.66 8.85 8.10
CA VAL A 125 9.42 8.79 7.32
C VAL A 125 8.53 9.96 7.72
N GLU A 126 8.57 11.04 6.93
CA GLU A 126 7.71 12.21 7.18
C GLU A 126 6.30 11.96 6.65
N VAL A 127 6.17 11.32 5.49
CA VAL A 127 4.90 10.99 4.84
C VAL A 127 4.79 9.48 4.61
N GLY A 128 4.01 8.82 5.46
CA GLY A 128 3.66 7.41 5.30
C GLY A 128 2.88 7.11 4.00
N LYS A 129 2.61 5.82 3.73
CA LYS A 129 1.83 5.39 2.55
C LYS A 129 0.48 6.15 2.49
N PRO A 130 0.07 6.73 1.35
CA PRO A 130 0.58 6.51 0.00
C PRO A 130 1.79 7.36 -0.42
N GLY A 131 2.39 8.15 0.47
CA GLY A 131 3.64 8.87 0.22
C GLY A 131 4.83 7.92 -0.02
N PRO A 132 5.86 8.32 -0.78
CA PRO A 132 6.96 7.43 -1.20
C PRO A 132 7.99 7.15 -0.09
N ASP A 133 8.01 7.95 0.98
CA ASP A 133 9.08 7.97 1.99
C ASP A 133 9.41 6.59 2.57
N PRO A 134 8.44 5.72 2.93
CA PRO A 134 8.77 4.40 3.49
C PRO A 134 9.70 3.59 2.60
N TYR A 135 9.48 3.59 1.28
CA TYR A 135 10.33 2.85 0.34
C TYR A 135 11.63 3.58 0.04
N LEU A 136 11.61 4.91 -0.07
CA LEU A 136 12.83 5.70 -0.25
C LEU A 136 13.79 5.53 0.92
N VAL A 137 13.29 5.58 2.15
CA VAL A 137 14.04 5.31 3.39
C VAL A 137 14.58 3.89 3.37
N THR A 138 13.75 2.90 3.03
CA THR A 138 14.17 1.50 2.93
C THR A 138 15.34 1.33 1.96
N MET A 139 15.22 1.87 0.74
CA MET A 139 16.30 1.81 -0.26
C MET A 139 17.57 2.51 0.19
N ARG A 140 17.48 3.65 0.88
CA ARG A 140 18.66 4.34 1.42
C ARG A 140 19.41 3.51 2.46
N ARG A 141 18.70 2.73 3.27
CA ARG A 141 19.25 1.90 4.35
C ARG A 141 19.66 0.49 3.89
N MET A 142 19.30 0.10 2.67
CA MET A 142 19.75 -1.15 2.05
C MET A 142 21.25 -1.14 1.79
N SER A 143 21.87 -2.32 1.92
CA SER A 143 23.29 -2.53 1.65
C SER A 143 23.48 -3.83 0.86
N PRO A 144 23.94 -3.76 -0.41
CA PRO A 144 24.23 -2.54 -1.15
C PRO A 144 22.96 -1.72 -1.45
N LYS A 145 23.10 -0.39 -1.48
CA LYS A 145 22.01 0.50 -1.88
C LYS A 145 21.73 0.31 -3.39
N PRO A 146 20.46 0.13 -3.81
CA PRO A 146 20.12 0.06 -5.23
C PRO A 146 20.49 1.38 -5.94
N SER A 147 20.93 1.26 -7.19
CA SER A 147 21.36 2.39 -8.00
C SER A 147 20.19 3.08 -8.70
N ASP A 148 19.14 2.31 -9.00
CA ASP A 148 17.88 2.77 -9.59
C ASP A 148 16.70 2.12 -8.82
N PRO A 149 15.66 2.89 -8.42
CA PRO A 149 14.45 2.32 -7.85
C PRO A 149 13.81 1.19 -8.64
N LEU A 150 13.96 1.15 -9.98
CA LEU A 150 13.45 0.07 -10.82
C LEU A 150 14.10 -1.30 -10.54
N GLU A 151 15.28 -1.32 -9.92
CA GLU A 151 15.96 -2.53 -9.45
C GLU A 151 15.28 -3.13 -8.20
N VAL A 152 14.32 -2.41 -7.60
CA VAL A 152 13.60 -2.84 -6.41
C VAL A 152 12.20 -3.32 -6.77
N LEU A 153 11.94 -4.59 -6.47
CA LEU A 153 10.63 -5.21 -6.60
C LEU A 153 9.92 -5.26 -5.24
N VAL A 154 8.78 -4.57 -5.14
CA VAL A 154 7.95 -4.51 -3.93
C VAL A 154 6.77 -5.48 -4.07
N PHE A 155 6.58 -6.34 -3.07
CA PHE A 155 5.34 -7.10 -2.90
C PHE A 155 4.43 -6.35 -1.92
N GLU A 156 3.24 -5.94 -2.36
CA GLU A 156 2.31 -5.13 -1.57
C GLU A 156 0.90 -5.66 -1.65
N ASP A 157 0.11 -5.49 -0.58
CA ASP A 157 -1.28 -5.97 -0.51
C ASP A 157 -2.32 -4.83 -0.55
N SER A 158 -1.90 -3.62 -0.17
CA SER A 158 -2.77 -2.45 -0.08
C SER A 158 -2.63 -1.50 -1.28
N ILE A 159 -3.74 -0.84 -1.67
CA ILE A 159 -3.70 0.17 -2.73
C ILE A 159 -2.79 1.35 -2.34
N ASN A 160 -2.80 1.76 -1.07
CA ASN A 160 -1.92 2.83 -0.59
C ASN A 160 -0.44 2.43 -0.68
N GLY A 161 -0.11 1.17 -0.37
CA GLY A 161 1.23 0.65 -0.52
C GLY A 161 1.68 0.53 -1.97
N VAL A 162 0.80 0.10 -2.88
CA VAL A 162 1.07 0.09 -4.33
C VAL A 162 1.35 1.51 -4.83
N LYS A 163 0.50 2.49 -4.49
CA LYS A 163 0.71 3.89 -4.87
C LYS A 163 2.02 4.45 -4.34
N SER A 164 2.35 4.13 -3.09
CA SER A 164 3.59 4.56 -2.43
C SER A 164 4.83 3.98 -3.12
N ALA A 165 4.83 2.70 -3.45
CA ALA A 165 5.97 2.06 -4.13
C ALA A 165 6.16 2.58 -5.56
N LEU A 166 5.06 2.76 -6.31
CA LEU A 166 5.11 3.38 -7.64
C LEU A 166 5.61 4.83 -7.57
N SER A 167 5.18 5.60 -6.57
CA SER A 167 5.63 6.99 -6.37
C SER A 167 7.12 7.07 -5.98
N ALA A 168 7.65 6.02 -5.36
CA ALA A 168 9.08 5.90 -5.06
C ALA A 168 9.91 5.42 -6.27
N GLY A 169 9.27 5.08 -7.40
CA GLY A 169 9.92 4.59 -8.63
C GLY A 169 10.16 3.08 -8.65
N CYS A 170 9.65 2.32 -7.68
CA CYS A 170 9.87 0.89 -7.60
C CYS A 170 8.99 0.09 -8.57
N SER A 171 9.46 -1.11 -8.94
CA SER A 171 8.60 -2.15 -9.53
C SER A 171 7.68 -2.73 -8.45
N VAL A 172 6.43 -3.03 -8.77
CA VAL A 172 5.44 -3.50 -7.77
C VAL A 172 4.67 -4.72 -8.26
N ILE A 173 4.58 -5.72 -7.39
CA ILE A 173 3.66 -6.86 -7.47
C ILE A 173 2.56 -6.62 -6.43
N TRP A 174 1.34 -6.38 -6.91
CA TRP A 174 0.17 -6.30 -6.03
C TRP A 174 -0.36 -7.70 -5.73
N VAL A 175 -0.36 -8.06 -4.44
CA VAL A 175 -0.87 -9.30 -3.84
C VAL A 175 -2.12 -8.96 -3.01
N PRO A 176 -3.28 -8.77 -3.64
CA PRO A 176 -4.50 -8.38 -2.93
C PRO A 176 -4.89 -9.44 -1.90
N GLN A 177 -5.33 -9.00 -0.72
CA GLN A 177 -5.94 -9.89 0.27
C GLN A 177 -7.16 -10.59 -0.32
N GLN A 178 -7.39 -11.85 0.05
CA GLN A 178 -8.44 -12.69 -0.55
C GLN A 178 -9.85 -12.06 -0.48
N ASP A 179 -10.11 -11.23 0.53
CA ASP A 179 -11.43 -10.63 0.75
C ASP A 179 -11.60 -9.22 0.16
N SER A 180 -10.51 -8.53 -0.24
CA SER A 180 -10.58 -7.14 -0.72
C SER A 180 -11.03 -7.00 -2.18
N ILE A 181 -11.31 -8.10 -2.87
CA ILE A 181 -11.83 -8.10 -4.25
C ILE A 181 -13.34 -8.37 -4.33
N ILE A 182 -14.03 -8.72 -3.24
CA ILE A 182 -15.42 -9.16 -3.30
C ILE A 182 -16.42 -8.02 -3.61
N THR A 183 -16.07 -6.74 -3.49
CA THR A 183 -17.08 -5.69 -3.69
C THR A 183 -17.23 -5.14 -5.11
N ASN A 184 -16.37 -5.43 -6.10
CA ASN A 184 -16.69 -5.08 -7.52
C ASN A 184 -15.83 -5.70 -8.64
N TRP A 185 -14.81 -6.53 -8.38
CA TRP A 185 -13.86 -6.96 -9.42
C TRP A 185 -13.46 -8.44 -9.34
N GLY A 186 -14.42 -9.37 -9.25
CA GLY A 186 -14.23 -10.82 -9.53
C GLY A 186 -12.95 -11.45 -8.96
N GLY A 187 -13.02 -11.96 -7.74
CA GLY A 187 -11.91 -12.50 -6.95
C GLY A 187 -10.99 -13.54 -7.61
N GLN A 188 -9.91 -13.86 -6.89
CA GLN A 188 -8.85 -14.89 -7.07
C GLN A 188 -8.45 -15.33 -8.51
N GLU A 189 -9.39 -15.79 -9.33
CA GLU A 189 -9.14 -16.22 -10.71
C GLU A 189 -8.65 -15.09 -11.62
N ALA A 190 -9.09 -13.85 -11.41
CA ALA A 190 -8.71 -12.71 -12.25
C ALA A 190 -7.25 -12.28 -12.00
N THR A 191 -6.80 -12.30 -10.74
CA THR A 191 -5.45 -11.87 -10.34
C THR A 191 -4.40 -12.91 -10.75
N GLU A 192 -4.60 -14.20 -10.46
CA GLU A 192 -3.65 -15.25 -10.88
C GLU A 192 -3.56 -15.39 -12.41
N ARG A 193 -4.69 -15.30 -13.13
CA ARG A 193 -4.67 -15.34 -14.62
C ARG A 193 -3.94 -14.16 -15.22
N LYS A 194 -4.01 -12.97 -14.61
CA LYS A 194 -3.27 -11.78 -15.09
C LYS A 194 -1.78 -11.89 -14.75
N PHE A 195 -1.44 -12.38 -13.56
CA PHE A 195 -0.04 -12.56 -13.14
C PHE A 195 0.72 -13.54 -14.04
N LYS A 196 0.14 -14.72 -14.30
CA LYS A 196 0.75 -15.74 -15.18
C LYS A 196 0.81 -15.34 -16.66
N LYS A 197 0.04 -14.33 -17.07
CA LYS A 197 0.02 -13.79 -18.43
C LYS A 197 0.84 -12.51 -18.59
N HIS A 198 1.43 -11.98 -17.52
CA HIS A 198 2.25 -10.77 -17.62
C HIS A 198 3.53 -11.10 -18.41
N PRO A 199 3.78 -10.44 -19.55
CA PRO A 199 4.85 -10.82 -20.47
C PRO A 199 6.23 -10.91 -19.81
N ASN A 200 6.46 -10.05 -18.82
CA ASN A 200 7.77 -9.89 -18.19
C ASN A 200 7.92 -10.68 -16.88
N PHE A 201 6.92 -11.46 -16.44
CA PHE A 201 7.01 -12.14 -15.12
C PHE A 201 8.19 -13.13 -15.06
N ARG A 202 8.42 -13.88 -16.15
CA ARG A 202 9.58 -14.77 -16.29
C ARG A 202 10.91 -14.04 -16.52
N GLU A 203 10.84 -12.80 -17.00
CA GLU A 203 12.04 -11.98 -17.25
C GLU A 203 12.49 -11.24 -15.98
N MET A 204 11.55 -10.86 -15.11
CA MET A 204 11.81 -10.16 -13.85
C MET A 204 12.37 -11.07 -12.75
N ILE A 205 11.99 -12.35 -12.74
CA ILE A 205 12.57 -13.37 -11.85
C ILE A 205 12.83 -14.65 -12.67
N PRO A 206 14.01 -14.76 -13.33
CA PRO A 206 14.31 -15.87 -14.24
C PRO A 206 14.34 -17.27 -13.60
N SER A 207 14.30 -17.35 -12.27
CA SER A 207 14.41 -18.59 -11.49
C SER A 207 13.07 -19.13 -10.93
N LEU A 208 11.93 -18.63 -11.42
CA LEU A 208 10.56 -19.08 -11.13
C LEU A 208 9.85 -19.62 -12.39
#